data_AF-A0A7L4YBY1-F1
#
_entry.id   AF-A0A7L4YBY1-F1
#
_cell.length_a   1.000
_cell.length_b   1.000
_cell.length_c   1.000
_cell.angle_alpha   90.00
_cell.angle_beta   90.00
_cell.angle_gamma   90.00
#
_symmetry.space_group_name_H-M   'P 1'
#
loop_
_entity.id
_entity.type
_entity.pdbx_description
1 polymer ?
#
loop_
_entity_poly.entity_id
_entity_poly.type
_entity_poly.pdbx_seq_one_letter_code
_entity_poly.pdbx_strand_id
1 'polypeptide(L)'
;MSTSSTELDPRRRYLVPVARLLLPDEPDLVHLTLYTWNDRWDGWMTGLSLCGRSVEGDALPNETVVTCPGCEAYRPTYVTVLEREAAAAAGRDRARTARAHAGDTVENGAWHTVWLEGNWSWVTKKMTTEQREYAADRAAAYSAYLAAVDGDLEREEPEGLRWWREAGR
;
A
#
# COMPACT_ATOMS: atom_id res chain seq x y z
N MET A 1 -3.93 20.23 20.16
CA MET A 1 -5.29 19.67 20.00
C MET A 1 -5.26 18.84 18.74
N SER A 2 -5.36 17.52 18.90
CA SER A 2 -5.09 16.53 17.87
C SER A 2 -6.20 16.52 16.82
N THR A 3 -5.82 16.69 15.56
CA THR A 3 -6.71 16.52 14.41
C THR A 3 -7.15 15.06 14.32
N SER A 4 -8.43 14.86 14.00
CA SER A 4 -9.07 13.57 13.73
C SER A 4 -8.31 12.82 12.64
N SER A 5 -7.40 11.94 13.03
CA SER A 5 -6.63 11.07 12.15
C SER A 5 -7.54 9.94 11.68
N THR A 6 -8.28 10.17 10.60
CA THR A 6 -8.49 9.07 9.66
C THR A 6 -7.09 8.72 9.17
N GLU A 7 -6.56 7.60 9.66
CA GLU A 7 -5.21 7.13 9.32
C GLU A 7 -5.07 7.12 7.79
N LEU A 8 -4.14 7.93 7.27
CA LEU A 8 -3.93 8.05 5.84
C LEU A 8 -3.55 6.68 5.26
N ASP A 9 -4.14 6.31 4.12
CA ASP A 9 -3.82 5.06 3.43
C ASP A 9 -2.40 5.16 2.85
N PRO A 10 -1.42 4.37 3.34
CA PRO A 10 -0.03 4.45 2.89
C PRO A 10 0.14 4.04 1.42
N ARG A 11 -0.88 3.46 0.78
CA ARG A 11 -0.88 3.14 -0.65
C ARG A 11 -1.27 4.33 -1.53
N ARG A 12 -1.68 5.45 -0.93
CA ARG A 12 -2.14 6.66 -1.63
C ARG A 12 -1.16 7.80 -1.46
N ARG A 13 -1.29 8.77 -2.37
CA ARG A 13 -0.60 10.05 -2.31
C ARG A 13 -1.61 11.16 -2.06
N TYR A 14 -1.19 12.16 -1.31
CA TYR A 14 -2.06 13.26 -0.87
C TYR A 14 -1.43 14.60 -1.26
N LEU A 15 -2.25 15.64 -1.38
CA LEU A 15 -1.76 17.01 -1.51
C LEU A 15 -1.76 17.67 -0.14
N VAL A 16 -0.61 18.20 0.29
CA VAL A 16 -0.46 18.89 1.58
C VAL A 16 0.22 20.25 1.39
N PRO A 17 -0.10 21.25 2.23
CA PRO A 17 0.60 22.52 2.23
C PRO A 17 2.02 22.35 2.76
N VAL A 18 2.98 23.11 2.21
CA VAL A 18 4.36 23.20 2.69
C VAL A 18 4.83 24.65 2.72
N ALA A 19 5.79 24.91 3.60
CA ALA A 19 6.39 26.23 3.75
C ALA A 19 7.19 26.66 2.51
N ARG A 20 7.51 27.96 2.46
CA ARG A 20 8.42 28.54 1.48
C ARG A 20 9.82 27.96 1.62
N LEU A 21 10.58 28.00 0.53
CA LEU A 21 12.03 27.85 0.64
C LEU A 21 12.62 29.11 1.28
N LEU A 22 13.44 28.96 2.33
CA LEU A 22 14.10 30.07 3.02
C LEU A 22 15.28 30.66 2.23
N LEU A 23 15.01 31.17 1.02
CA LEU A 23 15.98 31.94 0.23
C LEU A 23 15.71 33.45 0.35
N PRO A 24 16.76 34.30 0.28
CA PRO A 24 16.63 35.74 0.49
C PRO A 24 15.61 36.44 -0.44
N ASP A 25 15.46 35.95 -1.67
CA ASP A 25 14.64 36.57 -2.70
C ASP A 25 13.35 35.80 -3.02
N GLU A 26 13.05 34.72 -2.29
CA GLU A 26 11.83 33.95 -2.51
C GLU A 26 10.65 34.52 -1.71
N PRO A 27 9.49 34.77 -2.36
CA PRO A 27 8.33 35.31 -1.69
C PRO A 27 7.80 34.35 -0.63
N ASP A 28 7.21 34.90 0.43
CA ASP A 28 6.64 34.11 1.52
C ASP A 28 5.29 33.51 1.15
N LEU A 29 5.36 32.45 0.35
CA LEU A 29 4.22 31.73 -0.17
C LEU A 29 4.14 30.34 0.44
N VAL A 30 2.92 29.92 0.79
CA VAL A 30 2.60 28.53 1.12
C VAL A 30 2.39 27.80 -0.20
N HIS A 31 3.13 26.71 -0.38
CA HIS A 31 3.10 25.88 -1.56
C HIS A 31 2.30 24.59 -1.31
N LEU A 32 2.04 23.85 -2.38
CA LEU A 32 1.41 22.53 -2.31
C LEU A 32 2.41 21.49 -2.79
N THR A 33 2.45 20.32 -2.16
CA THR A 33 3.32 19.19 -2.55
C THR A 33 2.58 17.86 -2.47
N LEU A 34 3.20 16.82 -3.04
CA LEU A 34 2.77 15.44 -2.84
C LEU A 34 3.32 14.90 -1.52
N TYR A 35 2.43 14.32 -0.73
CA TYR A 35 2.71 13.60 0.51
C TYR A 35 2.51 12.11 0.27
N THR A 36 3.57 11.33 0.46
CA THR A 36 3.61 9.89 0.14
C THR A 36 4.26 9.10 1.26
N TRP A 37 3.77 7.89 1.49
CA TRP A 37 4.42 6.95 2.38
C TRP A 37 5.71 6.44 1.76
N ASN A 38 6.75 6.29 2.57
CA ASN A 38 8.01 5.68 2.19
C ASN A 38 8.27 4.42 3.03
N ASP A 39 8.16 3.25 2.39
CA ASP A 39 8.40 1.95 3.03
C ASP A 39 9.81 1.78 3.62
N ARG A 40 10.82 2.45 3.05
CA ARG A 40 12.21 2.33 3.53
C ARG A 40 12.40 3.04 4.87
N TRP A 41 11.63 4.10 5.12
CA TRP A 41 11.77 4.95 6.30
C TRP A 41 10.60 4.80 7.28
N ASP A 42 9.61 3.97 6.93
CA ASP A 42 8.38 3.75 7.69
C ASP A 42 7.70 5.08 8.08
N GLY A 43 7.65 5.99 7.12
CA GLY A 43 7.25 7.36 7.37
C GLY A 43 6.73 8.07 6.13
N TRP A 44 5.95 9.11 6.38
CA TRP A 44 5.48 10.00 5.33
C TRP A 44 6.55 11.01 4.95
N MET A 45 6.60 11.38 3.66
CA MET A 45 7.52 12.37 3.14
C MET A 45 6.81 13.31 2.17
N THR A 46 7.26 14.56 2.14
CA THR A 46 6.92 15.48 1.07
C THR A 46 7.94 15.40 -0.07
N GLY A 47 7.48 15.68 -1.29
CA GLY A 47 8.35 15.92 -2.43
C GLY A 47 8.56 17.40 -2.71
N LEU A 48 9.09 17.70 -3.90
CA LEU A 48 9.09 19.06 -4.45
C LEU A 48 7.66 19.61 -4.54
N SER A 49 7.49 20.90 -4.28
CA SER A 49 6.21 21.56 -4.48
C SER A 49 5.76 21.47 -5.94
N LEU A 50 4.46 21.53 -6.18
CA LEU A 50 3.87 21.38 -7.52
C LEU A 50 4.43 22.39 -8.53
N CYS A 51 4.77 23.60 -8.08
CA CYS A 51 5.37 24.62 -8.93
C CYS A 51 6.90 24.54 -9.04
N GLY A 52 7.55 23.62 -8.31
CA GLY A 52 8.99 23.41 -8.30
C GLY A 52 9.81 24.47 -7.54
N ARG A 53 9.15 25.43 -6.88
CA ARG A 53 9.82 26.56 -6.19
C ARG A 53 10.08 26.35 -4.70
N SER A 54 9.52 25.29 -4.11
CA SER A 54 9.82 24.92 -2.73
C SER A 54 10.21 23.45 -2.67
N VAL A 55 11.23 23.18 -1.87
CA VAL A 55 11.74 21.84 -1.58
C VAL A 55 11.60 21.49 -0.10
N GLU A 56 10.89 22.33 0.68
CA GLU A 56 10.71 22.14 2.12
C GLU A 56 10.01 20.80 2.43
N GLY A 57 10.55 20.13 3.45
CA GLY A 57 10.33 18.70 3.72
C GLY A 57 9.13 18.40 4.61
N ASP A 58 8.62 19.40 5.34
CA ASP A 58 7.62 19.15 6.38
C ASP A 58 6.24 19.67 5.97
N ALA A 59 5.25 18.78 6.04
CA ALA A 59 3.87 19.12 5.81
C ALA A 59 3.36 20.09 6.90
N LEU A 60 2.77 21.20 6.46
CA LEU A 60 2.03 22.10 7.33
C LEU A 60 0.65 21.50 7.66
N PRO A 61 -0.05 22.01 8.69
CA PRO A 61 -1.42 21.58 9.00
C PRO A 61 -2.33 21.67 7.77
N ASN A 62 -3.23 20.69 7.59
CA ASN A 62 -4.07 20.57 6.39
C ASN A 62 -4.96 21.79 6.13
N GLU A 63 -5.33 22.52 7.19
CA GLU A 63 -6.10 23.76 7.13
C GLU A 63 -5.29 24.99 6.66
N THR A 64 -3.98 24.84 6.45
CA THR A 64 -3.13 25.94 6.00
C THR A 64 -3.52 26.35 4.58
N VAL A 65 -3.86 27.63 4.42
CA VAL A 65 -4.22 28.21 3.11
C VAL A 65 -2.99 28.25 2.21
N VAL A 66 -3.10 27.66 1.02
CA VAL A 66 -2.07 27.74 -0.02
C VAL A 66 -2.15 29.10 -0.68
N THR A 67 -1.04 29.84 -0.69
CA THR A 67 -0.98 31.21 -1.22
C THR A 67 -0.17 31.29 -2.52
N CYS A 68 0.54 30.23 -2.91
CA CYS A 68 1.27 30.18 -4.17
C CYS A 68 0.31 30.08 -5.38
N PRO A 69 0.24 31.10 -6.27
CA PRO A 69 -0.68 31.08 -7.42
C PRO A 69 -0.40 29.94 -8.39
N GLY A 70 0.87 29.57 -8.56
CA GLY A 70 1.25 28.43 -9.40
C GLY A 70 0.74 27.11 -8.85
N CYS A 71 0.84 26.90 -7.53
CA CYS A 71 0.31 25.68 -6.91
C CYS A 71 -1.22 25.63 -7.00
N GLU A 72 -1.92 26.75 -6.80
CA GLU A 72 -3.37 26.82 -6.97
C GLU A 72 -3.80 26.53 -8.41
N ALA A 73 -3.08 27.05 -9.40
CA ALA A 73 -3.35 26.77 -10.81
C ALA A 73 -3.19 25.28 -11.17
N TYR A 74 -2.19 24.59 -10.60
CA TYR A 74 -1.96 23.16 -10.85
C TYR A 74 -2.79 22.22 -9.99
N ARG A 75 -3.38 22.70 -8.88
CA ARG A 75 -4.13 21.88 -7.93
C ARG A 75 -5.20 21.01 -8.61
N PRO A 76 -6.09 21.52 -9.48
CA PRO A 76 -7.15 20.71 -10.10
C PRO A 76 -6.60 19.56 -10.95
N THR A 77 -5.48 19.78 -11.64
CA THR A 77 -4.81 18.76 -12.46
C THR A 77 -4.31 17.62 -11.57
N TYR A 78 -3.65 17.94 -10.47
CA TYR A 78 -3.13 16.92 -9.56
C TYR A 78 -4.23 16.18 -8.80
N VAL A 79 -5.31 16.87 -8.40
CA VAL A 79 -6.49 16.22 -7.80
C VAL A 79 -7.04 15.16 -8.75
N THR A 80 -7.25 15.51 -10.02
CA THR A 80 -7.73 14.57 -11.06
C THR A 80 -6.80 13.36 -11.21
N VAL A 81 -5.48 13.59 -11.21
CA VAL A 81 -4.48 12.51 -11.32
C VAL A 81 -4.56 11.58 -10.11
N LEU A 82 -4.60 12.12 -8.90
CA LEU A 82 -4.65 11.33 -7.67
C LEU A 82 -5.95 10.51 -7.55
N GLU A 83 -7.08 11.09 -7.95
CA GLU A 83 -8.35 10.36 -8.02
C GLU A 83 -8.29 9.20 -9.01
N ARG A 84 -7.72 9.43 -10.20
CA ARG A 84 -7.52 8.38 -11.22
C ARG A 84 -6.60 7.27 -10.70
N GLU A 85 -5.54 7.63 -9.98
CA GLU A 85 -4.62 6.66 -9.38
C GLU A 85 -5.29 5.82 -8.30
N ALA A 86 -6.06 6.46 -7.42
CA ALA A 86 -6.83 5.76 -6.39
C ALA A 86 -7.82 4.77 -7.01
N ALA A 87 -8.53 5.18 -8.07
CA ALA A 87 -9.44 4.31 -8.81
C ALA A 87 -8.69 3.15 -9.49
N ALA A 88 -7.53 3.42 -10.10
CA ALA A 88 -6.72 2.40 -10.77
C ALA A 88 -6.07 1.41 -9.79
N ALA A 89 -5.65 1.85 -8.60
CA ALA A 89 -5.12 0.98 -7.56
C ALA A 89 -6.18 -0.04 -7.11
N ALA A 90 -7.40 0.42 -6.81
CA ALA A 90 -8.52 -0.45 -6.46
C ALA A 90 -8.88 -1.46 -7.57
N GLY A 91 -8.78 -1.04 -8.84
CA GLY A 91 -9.02 -1.92 -9.99
C GLY A 91 -7.91 -2.95 -10.22
N ARG A 92 -6.64 -2.56 -10.05
CA ARG A 92 -5.48 -3.45 -10.26
C ARG A 92 -5.37 -4.53 -9.19
N ASP A 93 -5.65 -4.23 -7.92
CA ASP A 93 -5.60 -5.25 -6.87
C ASP A 93 -6.65 -6.34 -7.09
N ARG A 94 -7.87 -5.94 -7.49
CA ARG A 94 -8.93 -6.89 -7.86
C ARG A 94 -8.58 -7.69 -9.13
N ALA A 95 -8.07 -7.04 -10.17
CA ALA A 95 -7.72 -7.70 -11.42
C ALA A 95 -6.50 -8.64 -11.28
N ARG A 96 -5.50 -8.26 -10.47
CA ARG A 96 -4.33 -9.09 -10.13
C ARG A 96 -4.77 -10.34 -9.37
N THR A 97 -5.64 -10.17 -8.39
CA THR A 97 -6.23 -11.27 -7.60
C THR A 97 -7.03 -12.20 -8.53
N ALA A 98 -7.97 -11.66 -9.30
CA ALA A 98 -8.77 -12.45 -10.24
C ALA A 98 -7.93 -13.21 -11.29
N ARG A 99 -6.89 -12.58 -11.86
CA ARG A 99 -6.02 -13.22 -12.86
C ARG A 99 -5.06 -14.26 -12.24
N ALA A 100 -4.58 -14.03 -11.02
CA ALA A 100 -3.76 -15.01 -10.31
C ALA A 100 -4.55 -16.29 -10.00
N HIS A 101 -5.88 -16.22 -9.92
CA HIS A 101 -6.71 -17.37 -9.54
C HIS A 101 -7.34 -18.10 -10.73
N ALA A 102 -7.37 -17.48 -11.91
CA ALA A 102 -8.01 -18.04 -13.09
C ALA A 102 -7.14 -19.15 -13.71
N GLY A 103 -7.61 -20.40 -13.59
CA GLY A 103 -6.95 -21.57 -14.18
C GLY A 103 -5.84 -22.18 -13.32
N ASP A 104 -5.73 -21.77 -12.05
CA ASP A 104 -4.65 -22.22 -11.18
C ASP A 104 -4.94 -23.62 -10.61
N THR A 105 -3.96 -24.53 -10.71
CA THR A 105 -4.06 -25.86 -10.12
C THR A 105 -3.85 -25.80 -8.61
N VAL A 106 -4.24 -26.86 -7.89
CA VAL A 106 -3.99 -26.95 -6.44
C VAL A 106 -2.49 -26.89 -6.15
N GLU A 107 -1.66 -27.55 -6.96
CA GLU A 107 -0.20 -27.47 -6.82
C GLU A 107 0.35 -26.09 -7.14
N ASN A 108 -0.08 -25.42 -8.22
CA ASN A 108 0.44 -24.09 -8.56
C ASN A 108 0.00 -23.02 -7.55
N GLY A 109 -1.24 -23.08 -7.08
CA GLY A 109 -1.75 -22.18 -6.05
C GLY A 109 -0.99 -22.35 -4.73
N ALA A 110 -0.57 -23.57 -4.39
CA ALA A 110 0.27 -23.83 -3.22
C ALA A 110 1.76 -23.52 -3.47
N TRP A 111 2.28 -23.68 -4.69
CA TRP A 111 3.64 -23.22 -5.01
C TRP A 111 3.77 -21.70 -4.97
N HIS A 112 2.69 -20.97 -5.29
CA HIS A 112 2.58 -19.52 -5.09
C HIS A 112 2.67 -19.12 -3.60
N THR A 113 2.36 -20.03 -2.68
CA THR A 113 2.49 -19.81 -1.24
C THR A 113 3.85 -20.31 -0.73
N VAL A 114 4.34 -21.47 -1.18
CA VAL A 114 5.52 -22.17 -0.63
C VAL A 114 6.90 -21.57 -1.00
N TRP A 115 7.07 -20.80 -2.09
CA TRP A 115 8.38 -20.18 -2.42
C TRP A 115 8.82 -19.01 -1.50
N LEU A 116 8.29 -18.97 -0.27
CA LEU A 116 8.50 -17.93 0.75
C LEU A 116 9.25 -18.41 1.99
N GLU A 117 9.91 -19.57 1.96
CA GLU A 117 10.79 -20.07 3.02
C GLU A 117 11.87 -19.07 3.48
N GLY A 118 12.15 -18.00 2.72
CA GLY A 118 13.11 -16.97 3.14
C GLY A 118 12.59 -15.95 4.15
N ASN A 119 11.35 -15.46 4.01
CA ASN A 119 10.80 -14.42 4.91
C ASN A 119 9.29 -14.17 4.70
N TRP A 120 8.47 -15.11 5.14
CA TRP A 120 7.01 -15.03 5.05
C TRP A 120 6.41 -13.73 5.60
N SER A 121 6.93 -13.22 6.73
CA SER A 121 6.44 -11.98 7.36
C SER A 121 6.50 -10.77 6.42
N TRP A 122 7.51 -10.73 5.54
CA TRP A 122 7.72 -9.63 4.61
C TRP A 122 6.74 -9.67 3.44
N VAL A 123 6.43 -10.87 2.93
CA VAL A 123 5.52 -11.02 1.79
C VAL A 123 4.06 -10.84 2.20
N THR A 124 3.68 -11.34 3.38
CA THR A 124 2.30 -11.21 3.88
C THR A 124 1.96 -9.78 4.29
N LYS A 125 2.94 -8.98 4.74
CA LYS A 125 2.77 -7.53 5.02
C LYS A 125 2.24 -6.78 3.78
N LYS A 126 2.55 -7.25 2.57
CA LYS A 126 2.14 -6.61 1.30
C LYS A 126 0.90 -7.23 0.65
N MET A 127 0.36 -8.31 1.20
CA MET A 127 -0.86 -8.97 0.69
C MET A 127 -2.13 -8.25 1.17
N THR A 128 -3.16 -8.21 0.31
CA THR A 128 -4.53 -7.86 0.73
C THR A 128 -5.16 -9.01 1.52
N THR A 129 -6.29 -8.76 2.19
CA THR A 129 -7.05 -9.80 2.89
C THR A 129 -7.47 -10.92 1.94
N GLU A 130 -7.99 -10.60 0.75
CA GLU A 130 -8.41 -11.65 -0.20
C GLU A 130 -7.23 -12.50 -0.69
N GLN A 131 -6.04 -11.89 -0.86
CA GLN A 131 -4.83 -12.62 -1.23
C GLN A 131 -4.34 -13.55 -0.11
N ARG A 132 -4.52 -13.13 1.15
CA ARG A 132 -4.20 -13.93 2.34
C ARG A 132 -5.14 -15.13 2.47
N GLU A 133 -6.44 -14.92 2.30
CA GLU A 133 -7.45 -15.97 2.35
C GLU A 133 -7.23 -17.01 1.24
N TYR A 134 -6.99 -16.56 0.00
CA TYR A 134 -6.67 -17.46 -1.10
C TYR A 134 -5.41 -18.29 -0.84
N ALA A 135 -4.36 -17.68 -0.30
CA ALA A 135 -3.12 -18.38 0.05
C ALA A 135 -3.38 -19.47 1.11
N ALA A 136 -4.15 -19.15 2.15
CA ALA A 136 -4.53 -20.12 3.19
C ALA A 136 -5.34 -21.29 2.61
N ASP A 137 -6.33 -21.00 1.76
CA ASP A 137 -7.17 -22.01 1.12
C ASP A 137 -6.36 -22.95 0.22
N ARG A 138 -5.41 -22.42 -0.56
CA ARG A 138 -4.56 -23.23 -1.43
C ARG A 138 -3.56 -24.08 -0.66
N ALA A 139 -2.99 -23.53 0.41
CA ALA A 139 -2.10 -24.29 1.28
C ALA A 139 -2.85 -25.45 1.97
N ALA A 140 -4.08 -25.21 2.45
CA ALA A 140 -4.94 -26.25 3.02
C ALA A 140 -5.33 -27.31 1.99
N ALA A 141 -5.73 -26.91 0.78
CA ALA A 141 -6.09 -27.83 -0.30
C ALA A 141 -4.90 -28.71 -0.74
N TYR A 142 -3.70 -28.14 -0.82
CA TYR A 142 -2.49 -28.90 -1.15
C TYR A 142 -2.05 -29.82 -0.02
N SER A 143 -2.18 -29.40 1.25
CA SER A 143 -1.96 -30.30 2.39
C SER A 143 -2.90 -31.52 2.35
N ALA A 144 -4.18 -31.31 2.03
CA ALA A 144 -5.15 -32.40 1.87
C ALA A 144 -4.82 -33.31 0.66
N TYR A 145 -4.34 -32.72 -0.45
CA TYR A 145 -3.86 -33.48 -1.60
C TYR A 145 -2.65 -34.35 -1.26
N LEU A 146 -1.63 -33.79 -0.58
CA LEU A 146 -0.46 -34.56 -0.15
C LEU A 146 -0.83 -35.69 0.81
N ALA A 147 -1.71 -35.45 1.77
CA ALA A 147 -2.23 -36.50 2.66
C ALA A 147 -2.91 -37.64 1.87
N ALA A 148 -3.66 -37.31 0.81
CA ALA A 148 -4.30 -38.30 -0.05
C ALA A 148 -3.31 -39.07 -0.95
N VAL A 149 -2.27 -38.41 -1.46
CA VAL A 149 -1.25 -39.01 -2.34
C VAL A 149 -0.27 -39.89 -1.55
N ASP A 150 0.12 -39.48 -0.35
CA ASP A 150 1.10 -40.20 0.49
C ASP A 150 0.46 -41.36 1.29
N GLY A 151 -0.87 -41.47 1.32
CA GLY A 151 -1.60 -42.53 2.03
C GLY A 151 -1.64 -42.36 3.55
N ASP A 152 -1.19 -41.21 4.07
CA ASP A 152 -1.20 -40.85 5.48
C ASP A 152 -2.42 -39.95 5.78
N LEU A 153 -3.40 -40.47 6.51
CA LEU A 153 -4.63 -39.75 6.87
C LEU A 153 -4.40 -38.63 7.90
N GLU A 154 -3.24 -38.58 8.56
CA GLU A 154 -2.96 -37.71 9.71
C GLU A 154 -1.59 -37.01 9.63
N ARG A 155 -1.21 -36.49 8.46
CA ARG A 155 -0.05 -35.57 8.44
C ARG A 155 -0.45 -34.28 9.17
N GLU A 156 0.25 -33.96 10.26
CA GLU A 156 0.04 -32.71 10.99
C GLU A 156 0.18 -31.52 10.03
N GLU A 157 -0.75 -30.58 10.14
CA GLU A 157 -0.74 -29.31 9.39
C GLU A 157 0.65 -28.66 9.53
N PRO A 158 1.29 -28.18 8.44
CA PRO A 158 2.59 -27.53 8.54
C PRO A 158 2.60 -26.46 9.64
N GLU A 159 3.61 -26.51 10.49
CA GLU A 159 3.75 -25.60 11.63
C GLU A 159 3.66 -24.14 11.15
N GLY A 160 2.66 -23.39 11.65
CA GLY A 160 2.40 -21.99 11.27
C GLY A 160 1.15 -21.73 10.40
N LEU A 161 0.55 -22.75 9.78
CA LEU A 161 -0.70 -22.59 9.02
C LEU A 161 -1.93 -22.34 9.92
N ARG A 162 -1.91 -22.90 11.15
CA ARG A 162 -2.92 -22.62 12.18
C ARG A 162 -2.87 -21.17 12.66
N TRP A 163 -1.67 -20.61 12.82
CA TRP A 163 -1.47 -19.21 13.21
C TRP A 163 -2.09 -18.25 12.19
N TRP A 164 -2.06 -18.58 10.90
CA TRP A 164 -2.70 -17.80 9.83
C TRP A 164 -4.21 -17.64 10.00
N ARG A 165 -4.93 -18.65 10.52
CA ARG A 165 -6.38 -18.55 10.77
C ARG A 165 -6.71 -17.68 11.98
N GLU A 166 -5.80 -17.62 12.95
CA GLU A 166 -5.99 -16.90 14.21
C GLU A 166 -5.52 -15.45 14.13
N ALA A 167 -4.49 -15.15 13.32
CA ALA A 167 -3.95 -13.79 13.12
C ALA A 167 -4.81 -12.89 12.21
N GLY A 168 -5.92 -13.42 11.65
CA GLY A 168 -6.88 -12.69 10.83
C GLY A 168 -8.13 -12.19 11.58
N ARG A 169 -8.20 -12.36 12.91
CA ARG A 169 -9.23 -11.77 13.79
C ARG A 169 -8.69 -10.54 14.50
#